data_AF-A0A5R8QLI2-F1
#
_entry.id   AF-A0A5R8QLI2-F1
#
_cell.length_a   1.000
_cell.length_b   1.000
_cell.length_c   1.000
_cell.angle_alpha   90.00
_cell.angle_beta   90.00
_cell.angle_gamma   90.00
#
_symmetry.space_group_name_H-M   'P 1'
#
loop_
_entity.id
_entity.type
_entity.pdbx_description
1 polymer ?
#
loop_
_entity_poly.entity_id
_entity_poly.type
_entity_poly.pdbx_seq_one_letter_code
_entity_poly.pdbx_strand_id
1 'polypeptide(L)' 'MLNALIADAQARLDQARRELRSAVLDFDVSDEKLLEIRAAARQVYDELRDLDRKKLKRGFFGFLKFR' A
#
# COMPACT_ATOMS: atom_id res chain seq x y z
N MET A 1 3.82 5.63 -21.18
CA MET A 1 4.65 6.03 -20.03
C MET A 1 4.03 5.62 -18.68
N LEU A 2 2.74 5.91 -18.44
CA LEU A 2 2.03 5.53 -17.20
C LEU A 2 1.98 4.00 -16.94
N ASN A 3 1.79 3.20 -18.00
CA ASN A 3 1.77 1.74 -17.90
C ASN A 3 3.12 1.13 -17.49
N ALA A 4 4.23 1.80 -17.81
CA ALA A 4 5.57 1.35 -17.41
C ALA A 4 5.81 1.57 -15.91
N LEU A 5 5.29 2.67 -15.35
CA LEU A 5 5.34 2.95 -13.92
C LEU A 5 4.46 1.98 -13.11
N ILE A 6 3.31 1.60 -13.67
CA ILE A 6 2.41 0.61 -13.05
C ILE A 6 3.08 -0.78 -13.06
N ALA A 7 3.71 -1.16 -14.17
CA ALA A 7 4.42 -2.43 -14.28
C ALA A 7 5.61 -2.52 -13.30
N ASP A 8 6.37 -1.43 -13.14
CA ASP A 8 7.48 -1.38 -12.18
C ASP A 8 6.98 -1.46 -10.72
N ALA A 9 5.91 -0.73 -10.39
CA ALA A 9 5.28 -0.80 -9.09
C ALA A 9 4.73 -2.21 -8.78
N GLN A 10 4.14 -2.89 -9.77
CA GLN A 10 3.67 -4.28 -9.64
C GLN A 10 4.83 -5.25 -9.44
N ALA A 11 5.93 -5.10 -10.19
CA ALA A 11 7.11 -5.95 -10.05
C ALA A 11 7.74 -5.82 -8.65
N ARG A 12 7.82 -4.59 -8.12
CA ARG A 12 8.30 -4.34 -6.74
C ARG A 12 7.39 -4.96 -5.68
N LEU A 13 6.07 -4.93 -5.92
CA LEU A 13 5.08 -5.53 -5.03
C LEU A 13 5.19 -7.06 -5.02
N ASP A 14 5.36 -7.68 -6.19
CA ASP A 14 5.56 -9.12 -6.31
C ASP A 14 6.87 -9.59 -5.67
N GLN A 15 7.94 -8.80 -5.80
CA GLN A 15 9.21 -9.07 -5.15
C GLN A 15 9.08 -9.02 -3.61
N ALA A 16 8.50 -7.94 -3.07
CA ALA A 16 8.26 -7.81 -1.64
C ALA A 16 7.38 -8.95 -1.08
N ARG A 17 6.43 -9.44 -1.89
CA ARG A 17 5.54 -10.57 -1.53
C ARG A 17 6.29 -11.91 -1.47
N ARG A 18 7.30 -12.10 -2.31
CA ARG A 18 8.19 -13.28 -2.27
C ARG A 18 9.12 -13.21 -1.06
N GLU A 19 9.69 -12.05 -0.77
CA GLU A 19 10.53 -11.82 0.41
C GLU A 19 9.74 -12.04 1.71
N LEU A 20 8.50 -11.56 1.79
CA LEU A 20 7.59 -11.82 2.91
C LEU A 20 7.26 -13.31 3.07
N ARG A 21 6.98 -14.02 1.97
CA ARG A 21 6.74 -15.47 2.04
C ARG A 21 7.97 -16.24 2.50
N SER A 22 9.16 -15.80 2.10
CA SER A 22 10.42 -16.36 2.57
C SER A 22 10.62 -16.09 4.06
N ALA A 23 10.35 -14.87 4.51
CA ALA A 23 10.48 -14.48 5.90
C ALA A 23 9.45 -15.14 6.84
N VAL A 24 8.25 -15.48 6.34
CA VAL A 24 7.22 -16.22 7.10
C VAL A 24 7.63 -17.69 7.35
N LEU A 25 8.57 -18.23 6.57
CA LEU A 25 9.13 -19.57 6.79
C LEU A 25 10.32 -19.55 7.77
N ASP A 26 10.88 -18.38 8.07
CA ASP A 26 11.87 -18.17 9.11
C ASP A 26 11.16 -17.80 10.43
N PHE A 27 11.05 -18.75 11.34
CA PHE A 27 10.54 -18.56 12.71
C PHE A 27 11.53 -17.78 13.61
N ASP A 28 12.47 -17.03 13.02
CA ASP A 28 13.48 -16.23 13.71
C ASP A 28 13.13 -14.72 13.74
N VAL A 29 11.95 -14.35 13.23
CA VAL A 29 11.46 -12.97 13.33
C VAL A 29 10.91 -12.75 14.73
N SER A 30 11.67 -12.00 15.54
CA SER A 30 11.25 -11.62 16.90
C SER A 30 9.89 -10.90 16.88
N ASP A 31 9.08 -11.13 17.92
CA ASP A 31 7.77 -10.48 18.09
C ASP A 31 7.85 -8.95 17.96
N GLU A 32 8.97 -8.36 18.37
CA GLU A 32 9.26 -6.93 18.21
C GLU A 32 9.27 -6.50 16.74
N LYS A 33 9.93 -7.28 15.88
CA LYS A 33 10.01 -7.00 14.44
C LYS A 33 8.67 -7.22 13.76
N LEU A 34 7.86 -8.17 14.23
CA LEU A 34 6.48 -8.34 13.79
C LEU A 34 5.61 -7.12 14.16
N LEU A 35 5.77 -6.57 15.37
CA LEU A 35 5.06 -5.36 15.80
C LEU A 35 5.45 -4.13 14.98
N GLU A 36 6.74 -3.96 14.66
CA GLU A 36 7.23 -2.88 13.79
C GLU A 36 6.65 -2.98 12.38
N ILE A 37 6.68 -4.17 11.78
CA ILE A 37 6.10 -4.40 10.44
C ILE A 37 4.60 -4.10 10.45
N ARG A 38 3.90 -4.48 11.53
CA ARG A 38 2.46 -4.21 11.68
C ARG A 38 2.16 -2.71 11.84
N ALA A 39 3.00 -1.98 12.58
CA ALA A 39 2.88 -0.53 12.73
C ALA A 39 3.12 0.18 11.38
N ALA A 40 4.15 -0.20 10.64
CA ALA A 40 4.45 0.32 9.33
C ALA A 40 3.31 0.04 8.33
N ALA A 41 2.78 -1.19 8.31
CA ALA A 41 1.65 -1.54 7.46
C ALA A 41 0.39 -0.70 7.77
N ARG A 42 0.17 -0.37 9.05
CA ARG A 42 -0.96 0.46 9.48
C ARG A 42 -0.83 1.90 9.01
N GLN A 43 0.37 2.48 9.09
CA GLN A 43 0.65 3.82 8.56
C GLN A 43 0.40 3.90 7.05
N VAL A 44 0.91 2.93 6.29
CA VAL A 44 0.68 2.88 4.83
C VAL A 44 -0.80 2.73 4.50
N TYR A 45 -1.55 1.93 5.27
CA TYR A 45 -2.98 1.78 5.09
C TYR A 45 -3.75 3.09 5.39
N ASP A 46 -3.38 3.81 6.45
CA ASP A 46 -4.01 5.08 6.79
C ASP A 46 -3.70 6.16 5.74
N GLU A 47 -2.47 6.20 5.21
CA GLU A 47 -2.11 7.08 4.09
C GLU A 47 -2.92 6.78 2.83
N LEU A 48 -3.09 5.50 2.48
CA LEU A 48 -3.94 5.08 1.35
C LEU A 48 -5.40 5.48 1.57
N ARG A 49 -5.93 5.32 2.79
CA ARG A 49 -7.30 5.72 3.13
C ARG A 49 -7.50 7.22 3.00
N ASP A 50 -6.52 8.02 3.39
CA ASP A 50 -6.58 9.48 3.28
C ASP A 50 -6.45 9.95 1.82
N LEU A 51 -5.62 9.27 1.02
CA LEU A 51 -5.54 9.49 -0.42
C LEU A 51 -6.86 9.13 -1.12
N ASP A 52 -7.52 8.03 -0.74
CA ASP A 52 -8.83 7.65 -1.25
C ASP A 52 -9.92 8.63 -0.85
N ARG A 53 -9.94 9.09 0.42
CA ARG A 53 -10.86 10.16 0.85
C ARG A 53 -10.66 11.46 0.07
N LYS A 54 -9.41 11.83 -0.22
CA LYS A 54 -9.11 13.02 -1.04
C LYS A 54 -9.58 12.84 -2.48
N LYS A 55 -9.41 11.66 -3.08
CA LYS A 55 -9.94 11.33 -4.42
C LYS A 55 -11.46 11.33 -4.45
N LEU A 56 -12.12 10.71 -3.48
CA LEU A 56 -13.58 10.70 -3.37
C LEU A 56 -14.14 12.10 -3.22
N LYS A 57 -13.58 12.95 -2.35
CA LYS A 57 -13.98 14.35 -2.26
C LYS A 57 -13.79 15.07 -3.60
N ARG A 58 -12.64 14.93 -4.25
CA ARG A 58 -12.37 15.61 -5.53
C ARG A 58 -13.28 15.13 -6.67
N GLY A 59 -13.60 13.83 -6.71
CA GLY A 59 -14.55 13.25 -7.66
C GLY A 59 -15.99 13.67 -7.39
N PHE A 60 -16.39 13.74 -6.12
CA PHE A 60 -17.73 14.18 -5.72
C PHE A 60 -17.94 15.68 -5.99
N PHE A 61 -16.94 16.53 -5.70
CA PHE A 61 -16.96 17.95 -6.06
C PHE A 61 -16.91 18.19 -7.57
N GLY A 62 -16.25 17.31 -8.33
CA GLY A 62 -16.27 17.35 -9.80
C GLY A 62 -17.64 16.99 -10.36
N PHE A 63 -18.29 15.96 -9.82
CA PHE A 63 -19.62 15.53 -10.23
C PHE A 63 -20.71 16.56 -9.88
N LEU A 64 -20.59 17.25 -8.75
CA LEU A 64 -21.54 18.30 -8.35
C LEU A 64 -21.40 19.61 -9.15
N LYS A 65 -20.26 19.88 -9.79
CA LYS A 65 -20.02 21.10 -10.57
C LYS A 65 -20.52 21.04 -12.02
N PHE A 66 -20.87 19.86 -12.50
CA PHE A 66 -21.39 19.62 -13.85
C PHE A 66 -22.93 19.51 -13.90
N ARG A 67 -23.62 19.92 -12.83
CA ARG A 67 -25.09 20.00 -12.80
C ARG A 67 -25.54 21.44 -12.49
#